data_AF-A0A2V8QBU2-F1
#
_entry.id   AF-A0A2V8QBU2-F1
#
_cell.length_a   1.000
_cell.length_b   1.000
_cell.length_c   1.000
_cell.angle_alpha   90.00
_cell.angle_beta   90.00
_cell.angle_gamma   90.00
#
_symmetry.space_group_name_H-M   'P 1'
#
loop_
_entity.id
_entity.type
_entity.pdbx_description
1 polymer ?
#
loop_
_entity_poly.entity_id
_entity_poly.type
_entity_poly.pdbx_seq_one_letter_code
_entity_poly.pdbx_strand_id
1 'polypeptide(L)'
;MTPAQFVDKLFLNAGVTPSATDRNTSINQFSGAADTSNMTSRSRALRDVAENGSLNSQEFNRAFVLMQFFGYLRRNPNDPQDADYTGYDFWLTKLNQFNGNFVNAEMVKAFIASSEYRNRFGP
;
A
#
# COMPACT_ATOMS: atom_id res chain seq x y z
N MET A 1 26.85 4.73 -7.57
CA MET A 1 25.88 3.61 -7.50
C MET A 1 25.39 3.37 -8.91
N THR A 2 25.38 2.12 -9.38
CA THR A 2 24.91 1.80 -10.73
C THR A 2 23.36 1.82 -10.80
N PRO A 3 22.75 2.00 -11.98
CA PRO A 3 21.30 1.89 -12.16
C PRO A 3 20.70 0.59 -11.63
N ALA A 4 21.36 -0.55 -11.87
CA ALA A 4 20.92 -1.85 -11.38
C ALA A 4 20.88 -1.89 -9.84
N GLN A 5 21.95 -1.45 -9.18
CA GLN A 5 22.01 -1.39 -7.71
C GLN A 5 20.92 -0.47 -7.12
N PHE A 6 20.61 0.63 -7.80
CA PHE A 6 19.55 1.55 -7.35
C PHE A 6 18.17 0.90 -7.45
N VAL A 7 17.84 0.32 -8.61
CA VAL A 7 16.56 -0.36 -8.83
C VAL A 7 16.38 -1.54 -7.88
N ASP A 8 17.42 -2.34 -7.66
CA ASP A 8 17.39 -3.47 -6.72
C ASP A 8 17.10 -2.99 -5.29
N LYS A 9 17.70 -1.87 -4.87
CA LYS A 9 17.40 -1.27 -3.56
C LYS A 9 15.98 -0.74 -3.45
N LEU A 10 15.40 -0.21 -4.52
CA LEU A 10 14.01 0.25 -4.52
C LEU A 10 13.05 -0.93 -4.32
N PHE A 11 13.23 -2.01 -5.08
CA PHE A 11 12.39 -3.21 -4.93
C PHE A 11 12.60 -3.90 -3.58
N LEU A 12 13.84 -3.95 -3.08
CA LEU A 12 14.13 -4.44 -1.74
C LEU A 12 13.40 -3.64 -0.66
N ASN A 13 13.44 -2.31 -0.74
CA ASN A 13 12.72 -1.44 0.21
C ASN A 13 11.20 -1.59 0.09
N ALA A 14 10.69 -1.86 -1.10
CA ALA A 14 9.29 -2.13 -1.35
C ALA A 14 8.85 -3.53 -0.89
N GLY A 15 9.79 -4.40 -0.49
CA GLY A 15 9.49 -5.76 0.01
C GLY A 15 8.96 -6.71 -1.07
N VAL A 16 9.12 -6.37 -2.35
CA VAL A 16 8.64 -7.16 -3.49
C VAL A 16 9.82 -7.70 -4.30
N THR A 17 9.67 -8.93 -4.80
CA THR A 17 10.60 -9.49 -5.79
C THR A 17 10.05 -9.18 -7.19
N PRO A 18 10.69 -8.32 -7.99
CA PRO A 18 10.21 -7.97 -9.31
C PRO A 18 10.40 -9.12 -10.30
N SER A 19 9.56 -9.14 -11.34
CA SER A 19 9.87 -9.95 -12.52
C SER A 19 11.14 -9.42 -13.22
N ALA A 20 11.80 -10.26 -14.01
CA ALA A 20 12.95 -9.83 -14.80
C ALA A 20 12.58 -8.68 -15.76
N THR A 21 11.37 -8.70 -16.31
CA THR A 21 10.84 -7.65 -17.18
C THR A 21 10.69 -6.33 -16.43
N ASP A 22 10.01 -6.32 -15.28
CA ASP A 22 9.77 -5.09 -14.50
C ASP A 22 11.09 -4.47 -14.04
N ARG A 23 11.99 -5.31 -13.54
CA ARG A 23 13.34 -4.90 -13.14
C ARG A 23 14.09 -4.23 -14.29
N ASN A 24 14.08 -4.85 -15.46
CA ASN A 24 14.77 -4.31 -16.63
C ASN A 24 14.12 -3.01 -17.15
N THR A 25 12.78 -2.91 -17.11
CA THR A 25 12.06 -1.66 -17.45
C THR A 25 12.54 -0.50 -16.58
N SER A 26 12.60 -0.67 -15.26
CA SER A 26 13.07 0.39 -14.35
C SER A 26 14.55 0.74 -14.56
N ILE A 27 15.41 -0.24 -14.87
CA ILE A 27 16.83 0.00 -15.20
C ILE A 27 16.97 0.79 -16.51
N ASN A 28 16.14 0.49 -17.51
CA ASN A 28 16.17 1.13 -18.82
C ASN A 28 15.82 2.63 -18.77
N GLN A 29 15.22 3.13 -17.68
CA GLN A 29 15.01 4.57 -17.45
C GLN A 29 16.30 5.41 -17.41
N PHE A 30 17.44 4.74 -17.17
CA PHE A 30 18.77 5.34 -17.17
C PHE A 30 19.46 5.30 -18.53
N SER A 31 18.86 4.68 -19.55
CA SER A 31 19.35 4.69 -20.94
C SER A 31 20.84 4.32 -21.09
N GLY A 32 21.32 3.36 -20.29
CA GLY A 32 22.72 2.91 -20.31
C GLY A 32 23.72 3.80 -19.55
N ALA A 33 23.26 4.79 -18.77
CA ALA A 33 24.13 5.61 -17.93
C ALA A 33 24.93 4.74 -16.93
N ALA A 34 26.16 5.14 -16.64
CA ALA A 34 27.04 4.43 -15.70
C ALA A 34 26.63 4.60 -14.23
N ASP A 35 25.91 5.69 -13.92
CA ASP A 35 25.48 6.03 -12.56
C ASP A 35 24.05 6.57 -12.51
N THR A 36 23.62 6.95 -11.31
CA THR A 36 22.29 7.50 -11.05
C THR A 36 22.30 9.01 -10.78
N SER A 37 23.27 9.76 -11.33
CA SER A 37 23.34 11.22 -11.11
C SER A 37 22.16 11.98 -11.72
N ASN A 38 21.58 11.45 -12.80
CA ASN A 38 20.41 12.03 -13.47
C ASN A 38 19.14 11.86 -12.61
N MET A 39 18.67 12.97 -12.02
CA MET A 39 17.48 12.99 -11.15
C MET A 39 16.20 12.58 -11.89
N THR A 40 16.08 12.94 -13.16
CA THR A 40 14.92 12.64 -13.99
C THR A 40 14.83 11.15 -14.33
N SER A 41 15.97 10.47 -14.52
CA SER A 41 15.99 9.00 -14.64
C SER A 41 15.63 8.32 -13.32
N ARG A 42 16.10 8.85 -12.18
CA ARG A 42 15.75 8.32 -10.85
C ARG A 42 14.26 8.43 -10.56
N SER A 43 13.64 9.55 -10.88
CA SER A 43 12.21 9.75 -10.63
C SER A 43 11.33 8.80 -11.45
N ARG A 44 11.68 8.58 -12.71
CA ARG A 44 10.99 7.57 -13.54
C ARG A 44 11.19 6.16 -13.03
N ALA A 45 12.42 5.77 -12.70
CA ALA A 45 12.67 4.44 -12.14
C ALA A 45 11.92 4.23 -10.82
N LEU A 46 11.87 5.24 -9.94
CA LEU A 46 11.07 5.19 -8.72
C LEU A 46 9.58 5.02 -9.00
N ARG A 47 9.06 5.75 -9.99
CA ARG A 47 7.66 5.64 -10.41
C ARG A 47 7.33 4.24 -10.92
N ASP A 48 8.18 3.67 -11.77
CA ASP A 48 8.00 2.30 -12.29
C ASP A 48 7.92 1.27 -11.14
N VAL A 49 8.74 1.43 -10.09
CA VAL A 49 8.69 0.56 -8.91
C VAL A 49 7.43 0.80 -8.08
N ALA A 50 7.06 2.06 -7.87
CA ALA A 50 5.87 2.43 -7.10
C ALA A 50 4.55 1.98 -7.76
N GLU A 51 4.52 1.97 -9.09
CA GLU A 51 3.38 1.52 -9.90
C GLU A 51 3.46 0.02 -10.25
N ASN A 52 4.44 -0.72 -9.71
CA ASN A 52 4.59 -2.15 -9.98
C ASN A 52 3.37 -2.94 -9.49
N GLY A 53 2.86 -3.84 -10.33
CA GLY A 53 1.66 -4.64 -10.03
C GLY A 53 1.80 -5.55 -8.80
N SER A 54 3.01 -6.05 -8.51
CA SER A 54 3.26 -6.87 -7.31
C SER A 54 3.16 -6.03 -6.04
N LEU A 55 3.73 -4.82 -6.07
CA LEU A 55 3.64 -3.89 -4.94
C LEU A 55 2.19 -3.45 -4.72
N ASN A 56 1.47 -3.13 -5.81
CA ASN A 56 0.05 -2.81 -5.72
C ASN A 56 -0.75 -3.95 -5.08
N SER A 57 -0.55 -5.19 -5.53
CA SER A 57 -1.25 -6.36 -4.98
C SER A 57 -0.95 -6.59 -3.50
N GLN A 58 0.30 -6.38 -3.08
CA GLN A 58 0.74 -6.54 -1.68
C GLN A 58 0.13 -5.49 -0.74
N GLU A 59 -0.01 -4.25 -1.22
CA GLU A 59 -0.46 -3.12 -0.39
C GLU A 59 -1.95 -2.81 -0.53
N PHE A 60 -2.64 -3.36 -1.53
CA PHE A 60 -4.04 -3.06 -1.80
C PHE A 60 -4.95 -3.28 -0.58
N ASN A 61 -4.88 -4.45 0.06
CA ASN A 61 -5.72 -4.76 1.22
C ASN A 61 -5.43 -3.84 2.42
N ARG A 62 -4.14 -3.50 2.63
CA ARG A 62 -3.71 -2.56 3.68
C ARG A 62 -4.30 -1.17 3.44
N ALA A 63 -4.18 -0.67 2.21
CA ALA A 63 -4.73 0.62 1.80
C ALA A 63 -6.26 0.62 1.86
N PHE A 64 -6.91 -0.48 1.45
CA PHE A 64 -8.37 -0.62 1.49
C PHE A 64 -8.91 -0.53 2.92
N VAL A 65 -8.26 -1.21 3.88
CA VAL A 65 -8.60 -1.13 5.31
C VAL A 65 -8.45 0.30 5.82
N LEU A 66 -7.31 0.95 5.52
CA LEU A 66 -7.04 2.33 5.93
C LEU A 66 -8.11 3.30 5.41
N MET A 67 -8.54 3.12 4.16
CA MET A 67 -9.60 3.93 3.55
C MET A 67 -10.95 3.78 4.26
N GLN A 68 -11.22 2.66 4.96
CA GLN A 68 -12.45 2.53 5.75
C GLN A 68 -12.43 3.46 6.98
N PHE A 69 -11.28 3.56 7.66
CA PHE A 69 -11.08 4.50 8.77
C PHE A 69 -11.22 5.94 8.30
N PHE A 70 -10.58 6.30 7.18
CA PHE A 70 -10.68 7.65 6.63
C PHE A 70 -12.07 7.98 6.12
N GLY A 71 -12.69 7.08 5.38
CA GLY A 71 -13.99 7.30 4.73
C GLY A 71 -15.16 7.34 5.71
N TYR A 72 -15.23 6.35 6.62
CA TYR A 72 -16.35 6.22 7.54
C TYR A 72 -16.09 6.92 8.88
N LEU A 73 -14.91 6.73 9.47
CA LEU A 73 -14.62 7.25 10.82
C LEU A 73 -13.94 8.63 10.82
N ARG A 74 -13.47 9.11 9.66
CA ARG A 74 -12.81 10.42 9.49
C ARG A 74 -11.61 10.61 10.43
N ARG A 75 -10.83 9.55 10.68
CA ARG A 75 -9.69 9.53 11.60
C ARG A 75 -8.64 8.49 11.20
N ASN A 76 -7.43 8.60 11.75
CA ASN A 76 -6.43 7.53 11.62
C ASN A 76 -6.81 6.32 12.50
N PRO A 77 -6.32 5.11 12.16
CA PRO A 77 -6.60 3.92 12.96
C PRO A 77 -6.01 3.95 14.37
N ASN A 78 -5.02 4.80 14.63
CA ASN A 78 -4.34 4.97 15.92
C ASN A 78 -4.52 6.39 16.49
N ASP A 79 -5.53 7.13 16.04
CA ASP A 79 -5.91 8.38 16.69
C ASP A 79 -6.38 8.09 18.13
N PRO A 80 -6.39 9.07 19.07
CA PRO A 80 -6.49 8.83 20.52
C PRO A 80 -7.70 8.02 21.03
N GLN A 81 -8.70 7.76 20.19
CA GLN A 81 -9.80 6.84 20.48
C GLN A 81 -9.33 5.39 20.60
N ASP A 82 -8.22 5.04 19.93
CA ASP A 82 -7.58 3.73 19.96
C ASP A 82 -6.15 3.88 20.51
N ALA A 83 -5.73 2.99 21.40
CA ALA A 83 -4.40 3.04 22.01
C ALA A 83 -3.28 2.54 21.07
N ASP A 84 -3.64 1.84 20.00
CA ASP A 84 -2.74 1.18 19.06
C ASP A 84 -3.45 0.85 17.72
N TYR A 85 -2.82 0.00 16.90
CA TYR A 85 -3.34 -0.46 15.59
C TYR A 85 -4.15 -1.76 15.67
N THR A 86 -4.53 -2.26 16.85
CA THR A 86 -5.21 -3.57 16.98
C THR A 86 -6.48 -3.67 16.15
N GLY A 87 -7.29 -2.60 16.10
CA GLY A 87 -8.49 -2.57 15.24
C GLY A 87 -8.16 -2.64 13.75
N TYR A 88 -7.11 -1.96 13.30
CA TYR A 88 -6.62 -2.03 11.93
C TYR A 88 -6.13 -3.44 11.58
N ASP A 89 -5.28 -4.02 12.43
CA ASP A 89 -4.69 -5.34 12.21
C ASP A 89 -5.74 -6.45 12.23
N PHE A 90 -6.76 -6.32 13.10
CA PHE A 90 -7.92 -7.21 13.11
C PHE A 90 -8.63 -7.21 11.74
N TRP A 91 -8.96 -6.03 11.23
CA TRP A 91 -9.66 -5.91 9.95
C TRP A 91 -8.81 -6.36 8.76
N LEU A 92 -7.52 -6.02 8.75
CA LEU A 92 -6.59 -6.48 7.73
C LEU A 92 -6.49 -8.02 7.73
N THR A 93 -6.35 -8.62 8.91
CA THR A 93 -6.31 -10.09 9.07
C THR A 93 -7.59 -10.73 8.56
N LYS A 94 -8.75 -10.20 8.96
CA LYS A 94 -10.05 -10.71 8.51
C LYS A 94 -10.21 -10.58 6.99
N LEU A 95 -9.85 -9.42 6.41
CA LEU A 95 -9.93 -9.22 4.96
C LEU A 95 -9.04 -10.21 4.19
N ASN A 96 -7.82 -10.46 4.69
CA ASN A 96 -6.91 -11.44 4.10
C ASN A 96 -7.44 -12.87 4.19
N GLN A 97 -8.10 -13.25 5.30
CA GLN A 97 -8.74 -14.58 5.44
C GLN A 97 -9.82 -14.82 4.39
N PHE A 98 -10.47 -13.77 3.90
CA PHE A 98 -11.47 -13.83 2.84
C PHE A 98 -10.92 -13.43 1.46
N ASN A 99 -9.60 -13.50 1.26
CA ASN A 99 -8.93 -13.20 -0.01
C ASN A 99 -9.30 -11.81 -0.58
N GLY A 100 -9.40 -10.80 0.27
CA GLY A 100 -9.77 -9.45 -0.14
C GLY A 100 -11.28 -9.23 -0.37
N ASN A 101 -12.12 -10.26 -0.18
CA ASN A 101 -13.56 -10.12 -0.31
C ASN A 101 -14.14 -9.40 0.93
N PHE A 102 -14.31 -8.09 0.82
CA PHE A 102 -14.84 -7.24 1.89
C PHE A 102 -16.29 -7.54 2.28
N VAL A 103 -17.07 -8.17 1.39
CA VAL A 103 -18.45 -8.60 1.67
C VAL A 103 -18.43 -9.79 2.63
N ASN A 104 -17.62 -10.82 2.32
CA ASN A 104 -17.46 -11.99 3.18
C ASN A 104 -16.77 -11.64 4.49
N ALA A 105 -15.85 -10.67 4.48
CA ALA A 105 -15.25 -10.11 5.70
C ALA A 105 -16.24 -9.26 6.53
N GLU A 106 -17.45 -8.98 6.02
CA GLU A 106 -18.46 -8.07 6.60
C GLU A 106 -17.90 -6.68 6.97
N MET A 107 -16.85 -6.24 6.28
CA MET A 107 -16.04 -5.12 6.74
C MET A 107 -16.80 -3.80 6.68
N VAL A 108 -17.24 -3.39 5.49
CA VAL A 108 -17.95 -2.11 5.29
C VAL A 108 -19.19 -2.01 6.17
N LYS A 109 -19.94 -3.11 6.28
CA LYS A 109 -21.13 -3.21 7.14
C LYS A 109 -20.79 -2.94 8.60
N ALA A 110 -19.68 -3.49 9.11
CA ALA A 110 -19.27 -3.29 10.49
C ALA A 110 -18.84 -1.83 10.78
N PHE A 111 -18.16 -1.17 9.84
CA PHE A 111 -17.81 0.25 10.00
C PHE A 111 -19.05 1.15 10.09
N ILE A 112 -20.04 0.96 9.20
CA ILE A 112 -21.30 1.74 9.21
C ILE A 112 -22.15 1.42 10.44
N ALA A 113 -22.19 0.16 10.87
CA ALA A 113 -22.97 -0.26 12.02
C ALA A 113 -22.31 0.05 13.38
N SER A 114 -21.02 0.42 13.38
CA SER A 114 -20.25 0.68 14.59
C SER A 114 -20.87 1.79 15.43
N SER A 115 -20.75 1.65 16.75
CA SER A 115 -21.24 2.65 17.70
C SER A 115 -20.61 4.01 17.45
N GLU A 116 -19.31 4.04 17.10
CA GLU A 116 -18.62 5.30 16.78
C GLU A 116 -19.24 5.99 15.57
N TYR A 117 -19.39 5.28 14.44
CA TYR A 117 -19.98 5.87 13.24
C TYR A 117 -21.39 6.36 13.51
N ARG A 118 -22.22 5.56 14.17
CA ARG A 118 -23.61 5.92 14.49
C ARG A 118 -23.71 7.13 15.41
N ASN A 119 -22.89 7.20 16.45
CA ASN A 119 -22.94 8.32 17.40
C ASN A 119 -22.45 9.64 16.78
N ARG A 120 -21.56 9.58 15.78
CA ARG A 120 -20.97 10.77 15.15
C ARG A 120 -21.71 11.22 13.90
N PHE A 121 -22.24 10.27 13.12
CA PHE A 121 -22.71 10.51 11.75
C PHE A 121 -24.02 9.76 11.42
N GLY A 122 -24.56 8.98 12.36
CA GLY A 122 -25.86 8.32 12.21
C GLY A 122 -27.03 9.30 12.41
N PRO A 123 -28.25 8.91 12.01
CA PRO A 123 -29.47 9.68 12.26
C PRO A 123 -29.81 9.79 13.75
#